data_AF-A0A7V4MQC4-F1
#
_entry.id   AF-A0A7V4MQC4-F1
#
_cell.length_a   1.000
_cell.length_b   1.000
_cell.length_c   1.000
_cell.angle_alpha   90.00
_cell.angle_beta   90.00
_cell.angle_gamma   90.00
#
_symmetry.space_group_name_H-M   'P 1'
#
loop_
_entity.id
_entity.type
_entity.pdbx_description
1 polymer ?
#
loop_
_entity_poly.entity_id
_entity_poly.type
_entity_poly.pdbx_seq_one_letter_code
_entity_poly.pdbx_strand_id
1 'polypeptide(L)'
;MDEWTLGYGRQLPGGVAVNVGFTRRQYKDIPALVETNGIYDGVVFKGYANVDFNQIYLITNDRWTTLVYSGLKPGFVSTLAALDSTRLQTRLAQFFGVPQEEVTGSYTYGGHGETMAVFKSGVAVQGVKLTEILAGEPVNGKRMSAEEWQAVQEHVRTGGARIIKLRGRSSFQSPAHQSVEMLRGRIRQGGYPWPCGVYFKEGPYAHVMMAADVAFTDQGLVGSIPQADSDDLAALDRSYAHLCKLRDEVIAAGILPPVERWPELNPHL
;
A
#
# COMPACT_ATOMS: atom_id res chain seq x y z
N MET A 1 -8.43 11.13 -26.44
CA MET A 1 -8.77 12.54 -26.19
C MET A 1 -9.66 12.99 -27.33
N ASP A 2 -10.89 13.43 -27.05
CA ASP A 2 -11.78 14.04 -28.05
C ASP A 2 -11.80 15.54 -27.79
N GLU A 3 -11.35 16.33 -28.77
CA GLU A 3 -11.33 17.79 -28.70
C GLU A 3 -11.96 18.38 -29.94
N TRP A 4 -12.88 19.31 -29.73
CA TRP A 4 -13.42 20.15 -30.79
C TRP A 4 -13.48 21.59 -30.30
N THR A 5 -13.05 22.49 -31.17
CA THR A 5 -12.98 23.92 -30.91
C THR A 5 -13.76 24.64 -31.99
N LEU A 6 -14.64 25.55 -31.57
CA LEU A 6 -15.35 26.45 -32.44
C LEU A 6 -14.91 27.87 -32.13
N GLY A 7 -14.45 28.60 -33.14
CA GLY A 7 -14.02 29.98 -33.00
C GLY A 7 -14.68 30.89 -34.02
N TYR A 8 -14.90 32.14 -33.62
CA TYR A 8 -15.28 33.22 -34.50
C TYR A 8 -14.41 34.44 -34.23
N GLY A 9 -13.84 35.01 -35.29
CA GLY A 9 -12.94 36.14 -35.23
C GLY A 9 -13.36 37.23 -36.20
N ARG A 10 -13.24 38.49 -35.78
CA ARG A 10 -13.45 39.65 -36.66
C ARG A 10 -12.44 40.75 -36.36
N GLN A 11 -11.88 41.31 -37.43
CA GLN A 11 -11.05 42.50 -37.36
C GLN A 11 -11.90 43.76 -37.50
N LEU A 12 -11.70 44.71 -36.60
CA LEU A 12 -12.33 46.02 -36.57
C LEU A 12 -11.38 47.09 -37.12
N PRO A 13 -11.92 48.22 -37.61
CA PRO A 13 -11.11 49.36 -38.03
C PRO A 13 -10.19 49.86 -36.89
N GLY A 14 -9.02 50.39 -37.26
CA GLY A 14 -8.00 50.83 -36.28
C GLY A 14 -7.05 49.72 -35.82
N GLY A 15 -7.06 48.55 -36.47
CA GLY A 15 -6.10 47.47 -36.23
C GLY A 15 -6.46 46.54 -35.06
N VAL A 16 -7.65 46.68 -34.49
CA VAL A 16 -8.09 45.84 -33.36
C VAL A 16 -8.80 44.60 -33.89
N ALA A 17 -8.38 43.41 -33.44
CA ALA A 17 -9.06 42.16 -33.72
C ALA A 17 -9.73 41.61 -32.46
N VAL A 18 -10.96 41.12 -32.61
CA VAL A 18 -11.72 40.44 -31.54
C VAL A 18 -11.98 39.01 -31.96
N ASN A 19 -11.57 38.07 -31.10
CA ASN A 19 -11.80 36.64 -31.30
C ASN A 19 -12.54 36.08 -30.10
N VAL A 20 -13.54 35.25 -30.36
CA VAL A 20 -14.24 34.46 -29.36
C VAL A 20 -14.10 33.00 -29.75
N GLY A 21 -13.59 32.20 -28.81
CA GLY A 21 -13.42 30.76 -28.98
C GLY A 21 -14.10 29.99 -27.88
N PHE A 22 -14.72 28.87 -28.23
CA PHE A 22 -15.20 27.85 -27.31
C PHE A 22 -14.50 26.54 -27.63
N THR A 23 -13.78 26.00 -26.63
CA THR A 23 -13.10 24.71 -26.74
C THR A 23 -13.80 23.72 -25.81
N ARG A 24 -14.25 22.60 -26.37
CA ARG A 24 -14.68 21.45 -25.56
C ARG A 24 -13.61 20.38 -25.64
N ARG A 25 -12.96 20.15 -24.51
CA ARG A 25 -11.94 19.11 -24.36
C ARG A 25 -12.48 17.99 -23.47
N GLN A 26 -12.63 16.80 -24.03
CA GLN A 26 -12.97 15.59 -23.29
C GLN A 26 -11.72 14.72 -23.15
N TYR A 27 -11.11 14.79 -21.97
CA TYR A 27 -10.07 13.86 -21.57
C TYR A 27 -10.73 12.51 -21.25
N LYS A 28 -10.56 11.52 -22.12
CA LYS A 28 -10.85 10.12 -21.81
C LYS A 28 -9.62 9.56 -21.08
N ASP A 29 -9.44 9.97 -19.83
CA ASP A 29 -8.54 9.29 -18.90
C ASP A 29 -9.32 8.12 -18.31
N ILE A 30 -8.87 6.89 -18.58
CA ILE A 30 -9.62 5.67 -18.26
C ILE A 30 -9.84 5.56 -16.73
N PRO A 31 -8.83 5.79 -15.87
CA PRO A 31 -9.01 5.99 -14.43
C PRO A 31 -10.09 7.02 -14.04
N ALA A 32 -10.10 8.21 -14.65
CA ALA A 32 -11.10 9.24 -14.35
C ALA A 32 -12.50 8.85 -14.85
N LEU A 33 -12.59 8.10 -15.95
CA LEU A 33 -13.83 7.55 -16.47
C LEU A 33 -14.42 6.53 -15.49
N VAL A 34 -13.57 5.74 -14.83
CA VAL A 34 -14.02 4.82 -13.80
C VAL A 34 -14.44 5.56 -12.53
N GLU A 35 -13.64 6.53 -12.07
CA GLU A 35 -13.94 7.30 -10.86
C GLU A 35 -15.27 8.06 -10.99
N THR A 36 -15.54 8.65 -12.17
CA THR A 36 -16.81 9.35 -12.46
C THR A 36 -17.98 8.41 -12.77
N ASN A 37 -17.71 7.14 -13.07
CA ASN A 37 -18.73 6.09 -13.28
C ASN A 37 -19.14 5.41 -11.95
N GLY A 38 -18.46 5.71 -10.84
CA GLY A 38 -18.77 5.19 -9.51
C GLY A 38 -20.08 5.74 -8.96
N ILE A 39 -20.92 4.86 -8.43
CA ILE A 39 -22.15 5.18 -7.70
C ILE A 39 -21.82 5.15 -6.21
N TYR A 40 -22.16 6.23 -5.51
CA TYR A 40 -21.93 6.38 -4.08
C TYR A 40 -23.24 6.74 -3.36
N ASP A 41 -23.41 6.18 -2.17
CA ASP A 41 -24.43 6.57 -1.20
C ASP A 41 -23.72 7.20 0.00
N GLY A 42 -23.68 8.54 0.02
CA GLY A 42 -22.76 9.29 0.87
C GLY A 42 -21.30 8.98 0.51
N VAL A 43 -20.58 8.35 1.42
CA VAL A 43 -19.17 7.93 1.25
C VAL A 43 -19.02 6.43 0.96
N VAL A 44 -20.12 5.69 0.91
CA VAL A 44 -20.11 4.25 0.68
C VAL A 44 -20.23 3.98 -0.80
N PHE A 45 -19.22 3.32 -1.37
CA PHE A 45 -19.25 2.87 -2.76
C PHE A 45 -20.32 1.78 -2.95
N LYS A 46 -21.16 1.93 -3.96
CA LYS A 46 -22.29 1.03 -4.26
C LYS A 46 -22.14 0.27 -5.58
N GLY A 47 -21.14 0.61 -6.40
CA GLY A 47 -20.89 -0.03 -7.69
C GLY A 47 -20.68 0.99 -8.79
N TYR A 48 -20.81 0.55 -10.03
CA TYR A 48 -20.59 1.37 -11.22
C TYR A 48 -21.87 1.50 -12.05
N ALA A 49 -22.11 2.68 -12.65
CA ALA A 49 -23.27 2.91 -13.51
C ALA A 49 -23.19 2.08 -14.80
N ASN A 50 -22.00 1.97 -15.40
CA ASN A 50 -21.67 0.94 -16.36
C ASN A 50 -20.81 -0.15 -15.69
N VAL A 51 -21.39 -1.34 -15.52
CA VAL A 51 -20.77 -2.50 -14.85
C VAL A 51 -19.65 -3.15 -15.67
N ASP A 52 -19.56 -2.92 -16.97
CA ASP A 52 -18.47 -3.45 -17.80
C ASP A 52 -17.12 -2.81 -17.42
N PHE A 53 -17.16 -1.59 -16.90
CA PHE A 53 -16.00 -0.94 -16.32
C PHE A 53 -15.60 -1.49 -14.96
N ASN A 54 -16.40 -2.36 -14.33
CA ASN A 54 -16.03 -3.04 -13.10
C ASN A 54 -14.85 -3.99 -13.36
N GLN A 55 -14.91 -4.82 -14.40
CA GLN A 55 -13.81 -5.72 -14.77
C GLN A 55 -12.55 -4.93 -15.21
N ILE A 56 -12.74 -3.87 -15.99
CA ILE A 56 -11.63 -3.02 -16.42
C ILE A 56 -11.01 -2.29 -15.23
N TYR A 57 -11.80 -1.76 -14.29
CA TYR A 57 -11.31 -1.20 -13.04
C TYR A 57 -10.55 -2.21 -12.19
N LEU A 58 -11.11 -3.42 -12.04
CA LEU A 58 -10.50 -4.51 -11.28
C LEU A 58 -9.20 -5.01 -11.92
N ILE A 59 -9.00 -4.81 -13.22
CA ILE A 59 -7.79 -5.22 -13.94
C ILE A 59 -6.78 -4.06 -14.04
N THR A 60 -7.23 -2.82 -14.26
CA THR A 60 -6.34 -1.66 -14.53
C THR A 60 -6.05 -0.84 -13.28
N ASN A 61 -6.92 -0.85 -12.28
CA ASN A 61 -6.80 -0.07 -11.05
C ASN A 61 -6.63 -0.94 -9.81
N ASP A 62 -7.01 -2.22 -9.84
CA ASP A 62 -6.68 -3.15 -8.77
C ASP A 62 -5.22 -3.58 -8.91
N ARG A 63 -4.35 -2.77 -8.29
CA ARG A 63 -2.89 -2.94 -8.27
C ARG A 63 -2.43 -4.31 -7.74
N TRP A 64 -3.35 -5.13 -7.24
CA TRP A 64 -3.14 -6.45 -6.67
C TRP A 64 -2.94 -7.52 -7.76
N THR A 65 -3.55 -7.38 -8.94
CA THR A 65 -3.49 -8.39 -10.02
C THR A 65 -2.45 -8.07 -11.10
N THR A 66 -1.87 -6.86 -11.06
CA THR A 66 -0.90 -6.35 -12.05
C THR A 66 0.23 -7.32 -12.33
N LEU A 67 0.78 -7.98 -11.30
CA LEU A 67 1.88 -8.92 -11.49
C LEU A 67 1.47 -10.09 -12.40
N VAL A 68 0.28 -10.66 -12.24
CA VAL A 68 -0.18 -11.81 -13.03
C VAL A 68 -0.41 -11.45 -14.50
N TYR A 69 -0.94 -10.26 -14.78
CA TYR A 69 -1.34 -9.86 -16.13
C TYR A 69 -0.30 -9.04 -16.91
N SER A 70 0.73 -8.50 -16.24
CA SER A 70 1.68 -7.59 -16.90
C SER A 70 2.81 -8.28 -17.67
N GLY A 71 3.04 -9.57 -17.44
CA GLY A 71 4.23 -10.27 -17.95
C GLY A 71 5.56 -9.78 -17.36
N LEU A 72 5.52 -8.92 -16.33
CA LEU A 72 6.71 -8.41 -15.66
C LEU A 72 7.28 -9.43 -14.68
N LYS A 73 8.60 -9.42 -14.50
CA LYS A 73 9.26 -10.21 -13.46
C LYS A 73 8.79 -9.78 -12.06
N PRO A 74 8.57 -10.71 -11.12
CA PRO A 74 8.16 -10.43 -9.74
C PRO A 74 8.88 -9.26 -9.06
N GLY A 75 10.21 -9.20 -9.12
CA GLY A 75 10.99 -8.14 -8.48
C GLY A 75 10.76 -6.73 -9.05
N PHE A 76 10.06 -6.59 -10.18
CA PHE A 76 9.79 -5.30 -10.83
C PHE A 76 8.36 -4.81 -10.59
N VAL A 77 7.57 -5.53 -9.80
CA VAL A 77 6.24 -5.10 -9.33
C VAL A 77 6.26 -5.11 -7.81
N SER A 78 5.91 -3.99 -7.19
CA SER A 78 5.85 -3.86 -5.74
C SER A 78 4.71 -2.96 -5.30
N THR A 79 4.23 -3.18 -4.09
CA THR A 79 3.22 -2.33 -3.45
C THR A 79 3.80 -1.61 -2.24
N LEU A 80 3.30 -0.41 -1.96
CA LEU A 80 3.68 0.33 -0.76
C LEU A 80 3.15 -0.41 0.48
N ALA A 81 4.05 -0.79 1.40
CA ALA A 81 3.69 -1.45 2.66
C ALA A 81 4.25 -0.77 3.92
N ALA A 82 4.91 0.37 3.79
CA ALA A 82 5.61 1.03 4.89
C ALA A 82 4.71 1.77 5.91
N LEU A 83 3.44 2.02 5.58
CA LEU A 83 2.60 2.91 6.39
C LEU A 83 2.31 2.34 7.78
N ASP A 84 2.12 1.04 7.91
CA ASP A 84 1.84 0.43 9.21
C ASP A 84 3.08 0.42 10.09
N SER A 85 4.25 0.14 9.52
CA SER A 85 5.54 0.25 10.20
C SER A 85 5.82 1.68 10.68
N THR A 86 5.63 2.69 9.82
CA THR A 86 5.81 4.10 10.20
C THR A 86 4.80 4.57 11.24
N ARG A 87 3.54 4.09 11.17
CA ARG A 87 2.52 4.37 12.20
C ARG A 87 2.90 3.75 13.55
N LEU A 88 3.39 2.52 13.55
CA LEU A 88 3.89 1.84 14.75
C LEU A 88 5.05 2.61 15.37
N GLN A 89 6.03 3.02 14.54
CA GLN A 89 7.15 3.84 14.97
C GLN A 89 6.69 5.14 15.65
N THR A 90 5.84 5.90 14.97
CA THR A 90 5.29 7.15 15.50
C THR A 90 4.50 6.92 16.79
N ARG A 91 3.70 5.86 16.86
CA ARG A 91 2.87 5.59 18.05
C ARG A 91 3.70 5.23 19.27
N LEU A 92 4.74 4.41 19.10
CA LEU A 92 5.68 4.10 20.17
C LEU A 92 6.46 5.34 20.62
N ALA A 93 6.95 6.14 19.68
CA ALA A 93 7.67 7.38 20.00
C ALA A 93 6.80 8.34 20.83
N GLN A 94 5.53 8.51 20.43
CA GLN A 94 4.55 9.29 21.18
C GLN A 94 4.24 8.70 22.57
N PHE A 95 4.19 7.38 22.69
CA PHE A 95 3.92 6.72 23.97
C PHE A 95 5.04 6.97 24.98
N PHE A 96 6.30 6.84 24.55
CA PHE A 96 7.47 7.02 25.41
C PHE A 96 7.98 8.46 25.49
N GLY A 97 7.47 9.37 24.66
CA GLY A 97 7.91 10.76 24.63
C GLY A 97 9.36 10.92 24.15
N VAL A 98 9.75 10.13 23.15
CA VAL A 98 11.10 10.12 22.56
C VAL A 98 11.05 10.59 21.10
N PRO A 99 12.17 11.05 20.52
CA PRO A 99 12.26 11.30 19.08
C PRO A 99 11.89 10.05 18.27
N GLN A 100 11.27 10.23 17.09
CA GLN A 100 10.77 9.10 16.31
C GLN A 100 11.90 8.19 15.81
N GLU A 101 13.06 8.76 15.49
CA GLU A 101 14.26 8.03 15.09
C GLU A 101 14.85 7.11 16.18
N GLU A 102 14.51 7.35 17.44
CA GLU A 102 14.91 6.48 18.57
C GLU A 102 14.08 5.19 18.65
N VAL A 103 13.00 5.09 17.87
CA VAL A 103 12.24 3.85 17.70
C VAL A 103 12.73 3.12 16.44
N THR A 104 13.35 1.96 16.63
CA THR A 104 13.95 1.17 15.54
C THR A 104 13.29 -0.21 15.43
N GLY A 105 13.43 -0.84 14.27
CA GLY A 105 12.91 -2.20 13.99
C GLY A 105 11.39 -2.37 14.12
N SER A 106 10.64 -1.29 13.96
CA SER A 106 9.17 -1.27 14.02
C SER A 106 8.53 -1.73 12.72
N TYR A 107 8.78 -2.98 12.35
CA TYR A 107 8.34 -3.56 11.10
C TYR A 107 7.05 -4.36 11.23
N THR A 108 6.26 -4.30 10.16
CA THR A 108 5.02 -5.03 9.99
C THR A 108 5.09 -5.78 8.67
N TYR A 109 4.83 -7.08 8.68
CA TYR A 109 4.85 -7.94 7.49
C TYR A 109 3.47 -8.55 7.22
N GLY A 110 3.34 -9.24 6.09
CA GLY A 110 2.08 -9.85 5.68
C GLY A 110 1.14 -8.88 4.98
N GLY A 111 -0.16 -8.97 5.30
CA GLY A 111 -1.19 -8.06 4.82
C GLY A 111 -1.13 -6.67 5.47
N HIS A 112 -2.13 -5.84 5.14
CA HIS A 112 -2.28 -4.47 5.68
C HIS A 112 -3.41 -4.40 6.72
N GLY A 113 -3.32 -3.45 7.65
CA GLY A 113 -4.42 -3.13 8.56
C GLY A 113 -4.72 -4.27 9.53
N GLU A 114 -5.97 -4.76 9.57
CA GLU A 114 -6.40 -5.81 10.51
C GLU A 114 -5.62 -7.12 10.35
N THR A 115 -5.06 -7.35 9.17
CA THR A 115 -4.38 -8.59 8.79
C THR A 115 -2.87 -8.50 8.95
N MET A 116 -2.30 -7.35 9.35
CA MET A 116 -0.86 -7.17 9.46
C MET A 116 -0.26 -8.00 10.61
N ALA A 117 0.94 -8.52 10.42
CA ALA A 117 1.75 -9.13 11.46
C ALA A 117 2.74 -8.11 12.02
N VAL A 118 2.57 -7.72 13.29
CA VAL A 118 3.50 -6.82 13.98
C VAL A 118 4.64 -7.64 14.57
N PHE A 119 5.85 -7.47 14.05
CA PHE A 119 7.03 -8.20 14.53
C PHE A 119 7.59 -7.52 15.78
N LYS A 120 7.26 -8.06 16.95
CA LYS A 120 7.65 -7.51 18.25
C LYS A 120 9.15 -7.65 18.50
N SER A 121 9.73 -8.76 18.05
CA SER A 121 11.12 -9.14 18.31
C SER A 121 12.15 -8.15 17.74
N GLY A 122 11.80 -7.44 16.67
CA GLY A 122 12.67 -6.43 16.05
C GLY A 122 12.62 -5.05 16.71
N VAL A 123 11.57 -4.74 17.49
CA VAL A 123 11.32 -3.38 17.98
C VAL A 123 12.26 -3.02 19.13
N ALA A 124 12.87 -1.83 19.06
CA ALA A 124 13.56 -1.22 20.18
C ALA A 124 13.24 0.28 20.30
N VAL A 125 13.25 0.80 21.53
CA VAL A 125 13.04 2.22 21.86
C VAL A 125 14.22 2.71 22.68
N GLN A 126 14.98 3.70 22.19
CA GLN A 126 16.27 4.14 22.77
C GLN A 126 17.23 2.96 23.04
N GLY A 127 17.23 1.99 22.12
CA GLY A 127 18.06 0.77 22.22
C GLY A 127 17.54 -0.33 23.13
N VAL A 128 16.49 -0.09 23.93
CA VAL A 128 15.87 -1.12 24.79
C VAL A 128 14.86 -1.92 23.97
N LYS A 129 14.99 -3.26 23.97
CA LYS A 129 14.11 -4.14 23.18
C LYS A 129 12.69 -4.12 23.73
N LEU A 130 11.70 -4.20 22.84
CA LEU A 130 10.29 -4.24 23.23
C LEU A 130 9.97 -5.42 24.18
N THR A 131 10.65 -6.55 24.02
CA THR A 131 10.51 -7.71 24.93
C THR A 131 10.97 -7.39 26.35
N GLU A 132 12.04 -6.60 26.50
CA GLU A 132 12.54 -6.15 27.82
C GLU A 132 11.59 -5.11 28.41
N ILE A 133 11.07 -4.20 27.58
CA ILE A 133 10.07 -3.20 27.99
C ILE A 133 8.81 -3.88 28.51
N LEU A 134 8.31 -4.91 27.81
CA LEU A 134 7.14 -5.70 28.23
C LEU A 134 7.43 -6.58 29.46
N ALA A 135 8.70 -6.93 29.71
CA ALA A 135 9.14 -7.55 30.97
C ALA A 135 9.32 -6.52 32.10
N GLY A 136 9.13 -5.24 31.81
CA GLY A 136 9.05 -4.16 32.78
C GLY A 136 10.09 -3.06 32.59
N GLU A 137 11.11 -3.22 31.75
CA GLU A 137 12.19 -2.23 31.63
C GLU A 137 11.63 -0.85 31.20
N PRO A 138 11.88 0.23 31.98
CA PRO A 138 11.37 1.55 31.63
C PRO A 138 12.19 2.18 30.51
N VAL A 139 11.53 2.90 29.62
CA VAL A 139 12.17 3.78 28.63
C VAL A 139 11.70 5.20 28.87
N ASN A 140 12.64 6.14 28.93
CA ASN A 140 12.38 7.55 29.24
C ASN A 140 11.51 7.72 30.51
N GLY A 141 11.79 6.92 31.55
CA GLY A 141 11.05 6.93 32.83
C GLY A 141 9.65 6.32 32.78
N LYS A 142 9.23 5.71 31.66
CA LYS A 142 7.89 5.14 31.47
C LYS A 142 7.97 3.64 31.18
N ARG A 143 7.08 2.86 31.82
CA ARG A 143 6.88 1.42 31.54
C ARG A 143 5.69 1.24 30.60
N MET A 144 5.55 0.04 30.02
CA MET A 144 4.42 -0.31 29.18
C MET A 144 3.86 -1.66 29.61
N SER A 145 2.55 -1.71 29.88
CA SER A 145 1.84 -2.96 30.14
C SER A 145 1.50 -3.71 28.85
N ALA A 146 1.10 -4.98 28.99
CA ALA A 146 0.61 -5.77 27.85
C ALA A 146 -0.66 -5.16 27.22
N GLU A 147 -1.54 -4.59 28.03
CA GLU A 147 -2.77 -3.91 27.58
C GLU A 147 -2.45 -2.61 26.83
N GLU A 148 -1.48 -1.82 27.31
CA GLU A 148 -1.02 -0.62 26.61
C GLU A 148 -0.39 -0.96 25.26
N TRP A 149 0.37 -2.06 25.21
CA TRP A 149 0.89 -2.58 23.95
C TRP A 149 -0.21 -3.02 22.99
N GLN A 150 -1.23 -3.74 23.48
CA GLN A 150 -2.40 -4.09 22.67
C GLN A 150 -3.10 -2.83 22.13
N ALA A 151 -3.24 -1.78 22.96
CA ALA A 151 -3.80 -0.50 22.53
C ALA A 151 -2.95 0.22 21.48
N VAL A 152 -1.61 0.09 21.54
CA VAL A 152 -0.71 0.56 20.48
C VAL A 152 -0.97 -0.20 19.18
N GLN A 153 -1.03 -1.53 19.22
CA GLN A 153 -1.30 -2.33 18.02
C GLN A 153 -2.64 -1.97 17.38
N GLU A 154 -3.69 -1.80 18.19
CA GLU A 154 -5.02 -1.44 17.70
C GLU A 154 -5.06 -0.04 17.07
N HIS A 155 -4.33 0.92 17.66
CA HIS A 155 -4.20 2.26 17.09
C HIS A 155 -3.53 2.25 15.71
N VAL A 156 -2.58 1.34 15.48
CA VAL A 156 -1.91 1.16 14.19
C VAL A 156 -2.87 0.50 13.18
N ARG A 157 -3.54 -0.60 13.55
CA ARG A 157 -4.51 -1.31 12.67
C ARG A 157 -5.60 -0.38 12.18
N THR A 158 -6.12 0.48 13.06
CA THR A 158 -7.19 1.44 12.75
C THR A 158 -6.68 2.79 12.23
N GLY A 159 -5.38 2.93 11.96
CA GLY A 159 -4.76 4.20 11.59
C GLY A 159 -5.37 4.85 10.35
N GLY A 160 -5.70 4.07 9.31
CA GLY A 160 -6.36 4.56 8.11
C GLY A 160 -7.75 5.15 8.39
N ALA A 161 -8.60 4.40 9.09
CA ALA A 161 -9.95 4.83 9.48
C ALA A 161 -9.91 6.07 10.38
N ARG A 162 -8.95 6.15 11.31
CA ARG A 162 -8.75 7.34 12.15
C ARG A 162 -8.40 8.58 11.35
N ILE A 163 -7.54 8.46 10.33
CA ILE A 163 -7.21 9.58 9.44
C ILE A 163 -8.46 10.04 8.66
N ILE A 164 -9.26 9.11 8.15
CA ILE A 164 -10.52 9.43 7.46
C ILE A 164 -11.46 10.20 8.39
N LYS A 165 -11.66 9.70 9.61
CA LYS A 165 -12.51 10.36 10.61
C LYS A 165 -12.07 11.78 10.93
N LEU A 166 -10.77 12.04 11.00
CA LEU A 166 -10.22 13.35 11.35
C LEU A 166 -10.13 14.33 10.16
N ARG A 167 -9.83 13.84 8.96
CA ARG A 167 -9.58 14.67 7.77
C ARG A 167 -10.73 14.69 6.77
N GLY A 168 -11.76 13.87 6.98
CA GLY A 168 -12.86 13.64 6.04
C GLY A 168 -12.46 12.88 4.77
N ARG A 169 -11.24 12.35 4.69
CA ARG A 169 -10.70 11.61 3.52
C ARG A 169 -9.49 10.76 3.89
N SER A 170 -9.16 9.80 3.03
CA SER A 170 -7.98 8.93 3.18
C SER A 170 -6.66 9.71 3.20
N SER A 171 -5.64 9.12 3.83
CA SER A 171 -4.28 9.67 3.81
C SER A 171 -3.74 9.76 2.38
N PHE A 172 -3.18 10.91 2.01
CA PHE A 172 -2.56 11.10 0.68
C PHE A 172 -1.08 11.52 0.77
N GLN A 173 -0.70 12.30 1.79
CA GLN A 173 0.66 12.84 1.91
C GLN A 173 1.68 11.77 2.30
N SER A 174 1.41 10.99 3.36
CA SER A 174 2.30 9.91 3.79
C SER A 174 2.45 8.79 2.74
N PRO A 175 1.38 8.27 2.10
CA PRO A 175 1.57 7.30 1.02
C PRO A 175 2.32 7.87 -0.18
N ALA A 176 2.07 9.12 -0.57
CA ALA A 176 2.79 9.75 -1.68
C ALA A 176 4.29 9.86 -1.36
N HIS A 177 4.64 10.38 -0.19
CA HIS A 177 6.02 10.50 0.25
C HIS A 177 6.73 9.14 0.29
N GLN A 178 6.12 8.15 0.95
CA GLN A 178 6.72 6.82 1.07
C GLN A 178 6.86 6.11 -0.29
N SER A 179 5.91 6.30 -1.20
CA SER A 179 6.02 5.75 -2.57
C SER A 179 7.19 6.36 -3.34
N VAL A 180 7.42 7.67 -3.19
CA VAL A 180 8.56 8.36 -3.83
C VAL A 180 9.89 7.92 -3.22
N GLU A 181 9.96 7.75 -1.90
CA GLU A 181 11.17 7.24 -1.24
C GLU A 181 11.47 5.78 -1.61
N MET A 182 10.44 4.94 -1.76
CA MET A 182 10.58 3.57 -2.26
C MET A 182 11.11 3.55 -3.70
N LEU A 183 10.58 4.41 -4.57
CA LEU A 183 11.06 4.56 -5.94
C LEU A 183 12.50 5.07 -5.98
N ARG A 184 12.84 6.05 -5.15
CA ARG A 184 14.22 6.52 -4.99
C ARG A 184 15.13 5.38 -4.52
N GLY A 185 14.67 4.55 -3.59
CA GLY A 185 15.36 3.35 -3.15
C GLY A 185 15.62 2.38 -4.29
N ARG A 186 14.62 2.15 -5.16
CA ARG A 186 14.79 1.32 -6.36
C ARG A 186 15.82 1.87 -7.35
N ILE A 187 15.83 3.18 -7.59
CA ILE A 187 16.77 3.84 -8.48
C ILE A 187 18.20 3.77 -7.91
N ARG A 188 18.34 3.98 -6.60
CA ARG A 188 19.64 3.97 -5.90
C ARG A 188 20.11 2.58 -5.49
N GLN A 189 19.29 1.55 -5.70
CA GLN A 189 19.50 0.19 -5.22
C GLN A 189 19.71 0.11 -3.69
N GLY A 190 18.95 0.89 -2.93
CA GLY A 190 18.98 0.89 -1.47
C GLY A 190 18.58 2.22 -0.85
N GLY A 191 18.65 2.29 0.49
CA GLY A 191 18.33 3.51 1.25
C GLY A 191 16.85 3.71 1.55
N TYR A 192 15.98 2.73 1.24
CA TYR A 192 14.61 2.68 1.73
C TYR A 192 14.51 1.66 2.86
N PRO A 193 14.31 2.08 4.12
CA PRO A 193 14.48 1.21 5.30
C PRO A 193 13.21 0.45 5.70
N TRP A 194 12.16 0.50 4.87
CA TRP A 194 10.83 -0.01 5.23
C TRP A 194 10.44 -1.25 4.42
N PRO A 195 9.56 -2.10 4.98
CA PRO A 195 9.00 -3.21 4.25
C PRO A 195 8.27 -2.76 2.98
N CYS A 196 8.38 -3.57 1.94
CA CYS A 196 7.67 -3.40 0.68
C CYS A 196 6.82 -4.64 0.40
N GLY A 197 5.72 -4.46 -0.33
CA GLY A 197 4.95 -5.59 -0.83
C GLY A 197 5.67 -6.25 -2.00
N VAL A 198 5.95 -7.54 -1.88
CA VAL A 198 6.68 -8.35 -2.85
C VAL A 198 6.04 -9.72 -3.01
N TYR A 199 6.30 -10.34 -4.15
CA TYR A 199 5.80 -11.67 -4.48
C TYR A 199 6.77 -12.75 -4.05
N PHE A 200 6.26 -13.78 -3.38
CA PHE A 200 6.99 -15.02 -3.13
C PHE A 200 6.51 -16.08 -4.12
N LYS A 201 7.41 -16.54 -5.00
CA LYS A 201 7.10 -17.60 -5.96
C LYS A 201 7.07 -18.98 -5.30
N GLU A 202 7.98 -19.21 -4.35
CA GLU A 202 8.16 -20.49 -3.67
C GLU A 202 8.27 -20.29 -2.16
N GLY A 203 8.26 -21.40 -1.42
CA GLY A 203 8.40 -21.41 0.04
C GLY A 203 7.07 -21.31 0.79
N PRO A 204 7.11 -21.09 2.12
CA PRO A 204 5.94 -21.18 2.99
C PRO A 204 4.88 -20.10 2.71
N TYR A 205 5.26 -19.02 2.03
CA TYR A 205 4.38 -17.89 1.72
C TYR A 205 4.16 -17.70 0.22
N ALA A 206 4.23 -18.78 -0.56
CA ALA A 206 4.14 -18.75 -2.01
C ALA A 206 2.79 -18.22 -2.53
N HIS A 207 2.82 -17.71 -3.76
CA HIS A 207 1.65 -17.31 -4.56
C HIS A 207 0.80 -16.18 -3.96
N VAL A 208 1.44 -15.27 -3.22
CA VAL A 208 0.83 -14.01 -2.76
C VAL A 208 1.83 -12.86 -2.83
N MET A 209 1.30 -11.65 -2.93
CA MET A 209 2.03 -10.42 -2.65
C MET A 209 1.85 -10.07 -1.17
N MET A 210 2.93 -9.85 -0.43
CA MET A 210 2.86 -9.48 0.99
C MET A 210 4.00 -8.56 1.40
N ALA A 211 3.80 -7.78 2.45
CA ALA A 211 4.84 -6.96 3.05
C ALA A 211 5.96 -7.85 3.59
N ALA A 212 7.19 -7.57 3.20
CA ALA A 212 8.39 -8.30 3.63
C ALA A 212 9.61 -7.37 3.68
N ASP A 213 10.70 -7.84 4.27
CA ASP A 213 11.99 -7.20 4.09
C ASP A 213 12.43 -7.33 2.64
N VAL A 214 13.02 -6.27 2.10
CA VAL A 214 13.43 -6.23 0.69
C VAL A 214 14.88 -5.82 0.53
N ALA A 215 15.60 -6.60 -0.26
CA ALA A 215 16.85 -6.17 -0.86
C ALA A 215 16.55 -5.53 -2.22
N PHE A 216 17.09 -4.34 -2.47
CA PHE A 216 17.04 -3.70 -3.77
C PHE A 216 18.22 -4.17 -4.61
N THR A 217 17.95 -4.88 -5.71
CA THR A 217 18.97 -5.52 -6.54
C THR A 217 18.79 -5.16 -8.03
N ASP A 218 19.74 -5.58 -8.87
CA ASP A 218 19.61 -5.49 -10.33
C ASP A 218 18.41 -6.30 -10.87
N GLN A 219 18.00 -7.35 -10.15
CA GLN A 219 16.82 -8.17 -10.48
C GLN A 219 15.51 -7.60 -9.91
N GLY A 220 15.55 -6.37 -9.39
CA GLY A 220 14.42 -5.74 -8.71
C GLY A 220 14.44 -5.96 -7.20
N LEU A 221 13.27 -5.90 -6.57
CA LEU A 221 13.10 -6.14 -5.14
C LEU A 221 13.07 -7.64 -4.87
N VAL A 222 13.96 -8.11 -4.00
CA VAL A 222 14.00 -9.50 -3.53
C VAL A 222 13.51 -9.54 -2.11
N GLY A 223 12.38 -10.23 -1.89
CA GLY A 223 11.75 -10.39 -0.59
C GLY A 223 12.44 -11.42 0.29
N SER A 224 12.47 -11.16 1.58
CA SER A 224 12.90 -12.10 2.61
C SER A 224 12.06 -11.93 3.88
N ILE A 225 11.90 -13.01 4.64
CA ILE A 225 11.29 -12.98 5.96
C ILE A 225 12.41 -13.02 6.99
N PRO A 226 12.49 -12.06 7.93
CA PRO A 226 13.56 -12.06 8.92
C PRO A 226 13.39 -13.22 9.90
N GLN A 227 14.51 -13.62 10.52
CA GLN A 227 14.47 -14.53 11.65
C GLN A 227 13.73 -13.86 12.82
N ALA A 228 12.69 -14.52 13.33
CA ALA A 228 11.86 -14.02 14.40
C ALA A 228 11.47 -15.13 15.36
N ASP A 229 10.83 -14.77 16.47
CA ASP A 229 10.27 -15.74 17.40
C ASP A 229 9.04 -16.46 16.83
N SER A 230 8.62 -17.52 17.52
CA SER A 230 7.48 -18.35 17.09
C SER A 230 6.16 -17.58 17.06
N ASP A 231 6.00 -16.55 17.90
CA ASP A 231 4.75 -15.79 18.00
C ASP A 231 4.59 -14.84 16.82
N ASP A 232 5.67 -14.18 16.44
CA ASP A 232 5.76 -13.30 15.29
C ASP A 232 5.55 -14.09 13.98
N LEU A 233 6.20 -15.26 13.84
CA LEU A 233 5.98 -16.16 12.71
C LEU A 233 4.55 -16.70 12.65
N ALA A 234 3.97 -17.10 13.80
CA ALA A 234 2.58 -17.53 13.84
C ALA A 234 1.60 -16.40 13.48
N ALA A 235 1.93 -15.15 13.80
CA ALA A 235 1.15 -13.99 13.34
C ALA A 235 1.25 -13.79 11.83
N LEU A 236 2.43 -13.99 11.25
CA LEU A 236 2.64 -13.96 9.81
C LEU A 236 1.89 -15.08 9.09
N ASP A 237 1.87 -16.29 9.65
CA ASP A 237 1.12 -17.43 9.09
C ASP A 237 -0.39 -17.15 9.03
N ARG A 238 -0.96 -16.55 10.09
CA ARG A 238 -2.36 -16.11 10.10
C ARG A 238 -2.62 -15.02 9.06
N SER A 239 -1.70 -14.08 8.92
CA SER A 239 -1.75 -13.03 7.90
C SER A 239 -1.75 -13.61 6.49
N TYR A 240 -0.83 -14.54 6.22
CA TYR A 240 -0.71 -15.25 4.95
C TYR A 240 -1.98 -16.04 4.60
N ALA A 241 -2.54 -16.78 5.56
CA ALA A 241 -3.77 -17.51 5.36
C ALA A 241 -4.93 -16.60 4.94
N HIS A 242 -5.01 -15.40 5.52
CA HIS A 242 -6.00 -14.40 5.10
C HIS A 242 -5.75 -13.90 3.67
N LEU A 243 -4.49 -13.62 3.31
CA LEU A 243 -4.13 -13.21 1.95
C LEU A 243 -4.45 -14.30 0.92
N CYS A 244 -4.24 -15.57 1.26
CA CYS A 244 -4.64 -16.70 0.40
C CYS A 244 -6.15 -16.73 0.19
N LYS A 245 -6.92 -16.56 1.27
CA LYS A 245 -8.39 -16.48 1.17
C LYS A 245 -8.83 -15.34 0.24
N LEU A 246 -8.24 -14.15 0.38
CA LEU A 246 -8.53 -13.02 -0.49
C LEU A 246 -8.16 -13.32 -1.95
N ARG A 247 -6.99 -13.90 -2.20
CA ARG A 247 -6.59 -14.35 -3.54
C ARG A 247 -7.63 -15.31 -4.12
N ASP A 248 -8.05 -16.31 -3.35
CA ASP A 248 -8.99 -17.33 -3.81
C ASP A 248 -10.40 -16.75 -4.05
N GLU A 249 -10.81 -15.73 -3.28
CA GLU A 249 -12.02 -14.94 -3.54
C GLU A 249 -11.92 -14.16 -4.86
N VAL A 250 -10.77 -13.54 -5.15
CA VAL A 250 -10.51 -12.86 -6.43
C VAL A 250 -10.49 -13.85 -7.61
N ILE A 251 -10.00 -15.08 -7.39
CA ILE A 251 -10.07 -16.17 -8.37
C ILE A 251 -11.52 -16.60 -8.61
N ALA A 252 -12.29 -16.81 -7.54
CA ALA A 252 -13.70 -17.20 -7.62
C ALA A 252 -14.56 -16.13 -8.31
N ALA A 253 -14.21 -14.85 -8.16
CA ALA A 253 -14.84 -13.74 -8.87
C ALA A 253 -14.47 -13.67 -10.37
N GLY A 254 -13.56 -14.53 -10.84
CA GLY A 254 -13.10 -14.58 -12.24
C GLY A 254 -12.12 -13.47 -12.62
N ILE A 255 -11.58 -12.74 -11.63
CA ILE A 255 -10.65 -11.62 -11.85
C ILE A 255 -9.22 -12.15 -12.00
N LEU A 256 -8.84 -13.18 -11.23
CA LEU A 256 -7.60 -13.93 -11.41
C LEU A 256 -7.92 -15.34 -11.93
N PRO A 257 -7.09 -15.93 -12.81
CA PRO A 257 -7.23 -17.36 -13.10
C PRO A 257 -6.71 -18.20 -11.92
N PRO A 258 -7.01 -19.50 -11.89
CA PRO A 258 -6.37 -20.44 -10.98
C PRO A 258 -4.84 -20.29 -10.99
N VAL A 259 -4.21 -20.47 -9.81
CA VAL A 259 -2.77 -20.21 -9.60
C VAL A 259 -1.91 -21.00 -10.59
N GLU A 260 -2.32 -22.22 -10.92
CA GLU A 260 -1.63 -23.13 -11.83
C GLU A 260 -1.54 -22.59 -13.27
N ARG A 261 -2.44 -21.66 -13.62
CA ARG A 261 -2.51 -21.02 -14.93
C ARG A 261 -1.80 -19.67 -14.98
N TRP A 262 -1.28 -19.16 -13.86
CA TRP A 262 -0.53 -17.90 -13.84
C TRP A 262 0.67 -17.91 -14.80
N PRO A 263 1.44 -19.01 -14.93
CA PRO A 263 2.53 -19.09 -15.91
C PRO A 263 2.10 -18.94 -17.38
N GLU A 264 0.83 -19.22 -17.71
CA GLU A 264 0.28 -19.01 -19.07
C GLU A 264 0.20 -17.51 -19.41
N LEU A 265 -0.02 -16.66 -18.39
CA LEU A 265 -0.18 -15.22 -18.53
C LEU A 265 1.12 -14.45 -18.25
N ASN A 266 1.90 -14.94 -17.29
CA ASN A 266 3.20 -14.38 -16.95
C ASN A 266 4.22 -15.52 -16.75
N PRO A 267 5.16 -15.73 -17.69
CA PRO A 267 6.13 -16.84 -17.63
C PRO A 267 7.16 -16.70 -16.50
N HIS A 268 7.15 -15.59 -15.76
CA HIS A 268 8.02 -15.37 -14.60
C HIS A 268 7.42 -15.85 -13.28
N LEU A 269 6.14 -16.26 -13.26
CA LEU A 269 5.44 -16.79 -12.08
C LEU A 269 5.59 -18.30 -11.93
#